data_AF-A0A934UQP9-F1
#
_entry.id   AF-A0A934UQP9-F1
#
_cell.length_a   1.000
_cell.length_b   1.000
_cell.length_c   1.000
_cell.angle_alpha   90.00
_cell.angle_beta   90.00
_cell.angle_gamma   90.00
#
_symmetry.space_group_name_H-M   'P 1'
#
loop_
_entity.id
_entity.type
_entity.pdbx_description
1 polymer ?
#
loop_
_entity_poly.entity_id
_entity_poly.type
_entity_poly.pdbx_seq_one_letter_code
_entity_poly.pdbx_strand_id
1 'polypeptide(L)' 'MTPAEYRIESSHPIASLFLPEPGSQHYYVRDRALAIAVAAKATTLPGGEEIRVVHVPTGEIVFRKPTVSRLESDYDA' A
#
# COMPACT_ATOMS: atom_id res chain seq x y z
N MET A 1 -13.07 6.11 -20.27
CA MET A 1 -12.26 5.43 -19.22
C MET A 1 -12.93 5.72 -17.90
N THR A 2 -13.28 4.71 -17.08
CA THR A 2 -13.73 5.01 -15.70
C THR A 2 -12.49 5.41 -14.88
N PRO A 3 -12.59 6.40 -13.99
CA PRO A 3 -11.47 6.78 -13.14
C PRO A 3 -11.03 5.57 -12.30
N ALA A 4 -9.74 5.47 -12.00
CA ALA A 4 -9.26 4.50 -11.04
C ALA A 4 -9.85 4.82 -9.66
N GLU A 5 -10.36 3.81 -8.97
CA GLU A 5 -11.10 3.98 -7.72
C GLU A 5 -10.18 3.90 -6.50
N TYR A 6 -9.06 3.17 -6.59
CA TYR A 6 -8.14 2.94 -5.49
C TYR A 6 -6.69 3.25 -5.87
N ARG A 7 -5.98 3.94 -4.98
CA ARG A 7 -4.55 4.22 -5.07
C ARG A 7 -3.81 3.49 -3.97
N ILE A 8 -2.94 2.56 -4.34
CA ILE A 8 -1.91 2.02 -3.44
C ILE A 8 -0.80 3.06 -3.37
N GLU A 9 -0.37 3.46 -2.17
CA GLU A 9 0.66 4.49 -2.01
C GLU A 9 1.61 4.21 -0.83
N SER A 10 2.81 4.76 -0.92
CA SER A 10 3.80 4.80 0.16
C SER A 10 4.70 6.03 -0.02
N SER A 11 5.36 6.46 1.07
CA SER A 11 6.46 7.43 1.01
C SER A 11 7.70 6.85 0.31
N HIS A 12 7.78 5.53 0.18
CA HIS A 12 8.92 4.84 -0.39
C HIS A 12 8.54 4.02 -1.63
N PRO A 13 9.48 3.79 -2.56
CA PRO A 13 9.30 2.88 -3.69
C PRO A 13 8.67 1.55 -3.27
N ILE A 14 7.56 1.17 -3.88
CA ILE A 14 6.86 -0.08 -3.59
C ILE A 14 7.37 -1.18 -4.53
N ALA A 15 7.62 -2.35 -3.97
CA ALA A 15 8.02 -3.56 -4.67
C ALA A 15 7.02 -4.69 -4.39
N SER A 16 6.61 -5.40 -5.44
CA SER A 16 5.73 -6.57 -5.35
C SER A 16 5.80 -7.36 -6.65
N LEU A 17 5.67 -8.69 -6.55
CA LEU A 17 5.56 -9.57 -7.72
C LEU A 17 4.27 -9.34 -8.54
N PHE A 18 3.29 -8.65 -7.95
CA PHE A 18 1.99 -8.37 -8.58
C PHE A 18 1.92 -7.00 -9.27
N LEU A 19 3.04 -6.27 -9.32
CA LEU A 19 3.11 -4.93 -9.91
C LEU A 19 3.83 -4.98 -11.26
N PRO A 20 3.37 -4.22 -12.27
CA PRO A 20 3.93 -4.26 -13.61
C PRO A 20 5.37 -3.70 -13.67
N GLU A 21 5.70 -2.78 -12.77
CA GLU A 21 7.03 -2.18 -12.70
C GLU A 21 7.35 -1.88 -11.23
N PRO A 22 8.43 -2.42 -10.63
CA PRO A 22 8.80 -2.13 -9.26
C PRO A 22 9.37 -0.71 -9.13
N GLY A 23 9.17 -0.08 -7.98
CA GLY A 23 9.87 1.16 -7.63
C GLY A 23 9.03 2.44 -7.73
N SER A 24 7.77 2.36 -8.17
CA SER A 24 6.84 3.49 -8.05
C SER A 24 6.36 3.63 -6.60
N GLN A 25 6.12 4.86 -6.18
CA GLN A 25 5.50 5.16 -4.87
C GLN A 25 3.98 4.98 -4.89
N HIS A 26 3.37 4.83 -6.07
CA HIS A 26 1.94 4.63 -6.18
C HIS A 26 1.51 3.80 -7.39
N TYR A 27 0.38 3.10 -7.22
CA TYR A 27 -0.27 2.31 -8.27
C TYR A 27 -1.79 2.49 -8.19
N TYR A 28 -2.42 2.58 -9.35
CA TYR A 28 -3.87 2.74 -9.46
C TYR A 28 -4.53 1.40 -9.78
N VAL A 29 -5.58 1.07 -9.03
CA VAL A 29 -6.32 -0.18 -9.14
C VAL A 29 -7.82 0.14 -9.13
N ARG A 30 -8.60 -0.56 -9.94
CA ARG A 30 -10.06 -0.36 -10.01
C ARG A 30 -10.82 -1.12 -8.93
N ASP A 31 -10.33 -2.29 -8.53
CA ASP A 31 -10.97 -3.14 -7.54
C ASP A 31 -10.37 -2.97 -6.13
N ARG A 32 -11.24 -2.83 -5.13
CA ARG A 32 -10.84 -2.63 -3.73
C ARG A 32 -10.07 -3.83 -3.18
N ALA A 33 -10.60 -5.04 -3.38
CA ALA A 33 -10.04 -6.25 -2.80
C ALA A 33 -8.67 -6.55 -3.40
N LEU A 34 -8.51 -6.36 -4.72
CA LEU A 34 -7.24 -6.44 -5.41
C LEU A 34 -6.24 -5.42 -4.88
N ALA A 35 -6.64 -4.15 -4.73
CA ALA A 35 -5.76 -3.11 -4.20
C ALA A 35 -5.23 -3.46 -2.80
N ILE A 36 -6.12 -3.96 -1.93
CA ILE A 36 -5.78 -4.41 -0.58
C ILE A 36 -4.84 -5.62 -0.62
N ALA A 37 -5.14 -6.63 -1.44
CA ALA A 37 -4.33 -7.83 -1.56
C ALA A 37 -2.90 -7.52 -2.05
N VAL A 38 -2.77 -6.63 -3.03
CA VAL A 38 -1.46 -6.16 -3.53
C VAL A 38 -0.73 -5.38 -2.44
N ALA A 39 -1.38 -4.41 -1.79
CA ALA A 39 -0.77 -3.61 -0.72
C ALA A 39 -0.31 -4.46 0.47
N ALA A 40 -1.10 -5.45 0.86
CA ALA A 40 -0.76 -6.37 1.95
C ALA A 40 0.49 -7.19 1.66
N LYS A 41 0.68 -7.62 0.40
CA LYS A 41 1.82 -8.43 -0.03
C LYS A 41 3.04 -7.62 -0.49
N ALA A 42 2.87 -6.35 -0.80
CA ALA A 42 3.95 -5.49 -1.24
C ALA A 42 4.91 -5.13 -0.09
N THR A 43 6.16 -4.83 -0.43
CA THR A 43 7.18 -4.27 0.46
C THR A 43 7.62 -2.91 -0.07
N THR A 44 8.32 -2.14 0.75
CA THR A 44 8.96 -0.89 0.33
C THR A 44 10.47 -1.09 0.13
N LEU A 45 11.11 -0.16 -0.56
CA LEU A 45 12.57 -0.10 -0.71
C LEU A 45 13.07 1.30 -0.32
N PRO A 46 13.81 1.45 0.80
CA PRO A 46 14.11 0.44 1.82
C PRO A 46 12.85 -0.13 2.49
N GLY A 47 12.97 -1.35 3.02
CA GLY A 47 11.86 -2.08 3.65
C GLY A 47 11.45 -1.50 4.99
N GLY A 48 10.20 -1.75 5.38
CA GLY A 48 9.68 -1.40 6.71
C GLY A 48 8.77 -0.19 6.74
N GLU A 49 8.47 0.40 5.59
CA GLU A 49 7.69 1.63 5.48
C GLU A 49 6.21 1.36 5.24
N GLU A 50 5.38 2.36 5.56
CA GLU A 50 3.92 2.20 5.51
C GLU A 50 3.42 2.10 4.07
N ILE A 51 2.46 1.23 3.82
CA ILE A 51 1.74 1.13 2.55
C ILE A 51 0.24 1.32 2.83
N ARG A 52 -0.41 2.20 2.08
CA ARG A 52 -1.83 2.55 2.23
C ARG A 52 -2.59 2.22 0.95
N VAL A 53 -3.89 1.94 1.09
CA VAL A 53 -4.84 1.96 -0.01
C VAL A 53 -5.84 3.09 0.24
N VAL A 54 -5.91 4.02 -0.69
CA VAL A 54 -6.78 5.20 -0.64
C VAL A 54 -7.88 5.07 -1.68
N HIS A 55 -9.13 5.24 -1.27
CA HIS A 55 -10.25 5.40 -2.20
C HIS A 55 -10.23 6.81 -2.79
N VAL A 56 -9.80 6.93 -4.05
CA VAL A 56 -9.46 8.19 -4.72
C VAL A 56 -10.58 9.25 -4.67
N PRO A 57 -11.86 8.90 -4.92
CA PRO A 57 -12.94 9.89 -4.90
C PRO A 57 -13.16 10.55 -3.53
N THR A 58 -12.88 9.83 -2.44
CA THR A 58 -13.19 10.28 -1.06
C THR A 58 -11.97 10.66 -0.24
N GLY A 59 -10.78 10.18 -0.64
CA GLY A 59 -9.57 10.26 0.18
C GLY A 59 -9.53 9.29 1.36
N GLU A 60 -10.54 8.42 1.55
CA GLU A 60 -10.58 7.45 2.63
C GLU A 60 -9.46 6.42 2.53
N ILE A 61 -8.75 6.15 3.63
CA ILE A 61 -7.79 5.06 3.73
C ILE A 61 -8.56 3.77 4.05
N VAL A 62 -8.77 2.92 3.04
CA VAL A 62 -9.52 1.67 3.19
C VAL A 62 -8.65 0.50 3.67
N PHE A 63 -7.32 0.66 3.67
CA PHE A 63 -6.36 -0.29 4.23
C PHE A 63 -5.04 0.40 4.58
N ARG A 64 -4.41 -0.06 5.67
CA ARG A 64 -3.11 0.42 6.15
C ARG A 64 -2.24 -0.78 6.54
N LYS A 65 -1.07 -0.91 5.90
CA LYS A 65 0.01 -1.80 6.32
C LYS A 65 1.03 -0.96 7.10
N PRO A 66 1.16 -1.12 8.43
CA PRO A 66 2.00 -0.28 9.26
C PRO A 66 3.49 -0.50 8.99
N THR A 67 4.32 0.43 9.46
CA THR A 67 5.76 0.25 9.48
C THR A 67 6.16 -0.93 10.36
N VAL A 68 7.24 -1.63 9.99
CA VAL A 68 7.70 -2.82 10.73
C VAL A 68 8.20 -2.46 12.13
N SER A 69 8.75 -1.25 12.33
CA SER A 69 9.17 -0.74 13.64
C SER A 69 8.03 -0.64 14.66
N ARG A 70 6.78 -0.58 14.21
CA ARG A 70 5.61 -0.48 15.10
C ARG A 70 5.16 -1.82 15.67
N LEU A 71 5.65 -2.96 15.16
CA LEU A 71 5.34 -4.27 15.74
C LEU A 71 6.20 -4.60 16.98
N GLU A 72 7.32 -3.89 17.21
CA GLU A 72 8.23 -4.19 18.34
C GLU A 72 7.83 -3.51 19.66
N SER A 73 6.84 -2.62 19.67
CA SER A 73 6.38 -1.94 20.90
C SER A 73 5.15 -2.56 21.57
N ASP A 74 4.60 -3.65 21.04
CA ASP A 74 3.38 -4.30 21.56
C ASP A 74 3.69 -5.56 22.41
N TYR A 75 4.98 -5.89 22.61
CA TYR A 75 5.43 -7.08 23.36
C TYR A 75 6.16 -6.75 24.68
N ASP A 76 6.15 -5.47 25.09
CA ASP A 76 6.68 -5.01 26.38
C ASP A 76 5.53 -4.36 27.17
N ALA A 77 4.65 -5.21 27.72
CA ALA A 77 3.61 -4.85 28.70
C ALA A 77 3.35 -6.02 29.65
#